data_AF-D5PDY2-F1
#
_entry.id   AF-D5PDY2-F1
#
_cell.length_a   1.000
_cell.length_b   1.000
_cell.length_c   1.000
_cell.angle_alpha   90.00
_cell.angle_beta   90.00
_cell.angle_gamma   90.00
#
_symmetry.space_group_name_H-M   'P 1'
#
loop_
_entity.id
_entity.type
_entity.pdbx_description
1 polymer ?
#
loop_
_entity_poly.entity_id
_entity_poly.type
_entity_poly.pdbx_seq_one_letter_code
_entity_poly.pdbx_strand_id
1 'polypeptide(L)'
;MSSQGAAGSPAWNAAQPKFVRDTKDWLTRAQPVLDSHPDAERFLRRSLQRFIDDQRNLVADLEAGPWQPYDQNLWDDTTGAGAGPQAICWDLGVKWQG
;
A
#
# COMPACT_ATOMS: atom_id res chain seq x y z
N MET A 1 -5.15 -12.24 1.07
CA MET A 1 -4.43 -12.03 2.34
C MET A 1 -3.19 -12.90 2.29
N SER A 2 -2.01 -12.31 2.10
CA SER A 2 -0.75 -13.04 2.05
C SER A 2 -0.44 -13.66 3.42
N SER A 3 0.25 -14.80 3.42
CA SER A 3 0.57 -15.66 4.57
C SER A 3 1.56 -15.06 5.58
N GLN A 4 1.69 -13.74 5.63
CA GLN A 4 2.47 -13.06 6.65
C GLN A 4 1.57 -12.97 7.88
N GLY A 5 2.07 -13.38 9.05
CA GLY A 5 1.28 -13.35 10.29
C GLY A 5 0.67 -11.98 10.55
N ALA A 6 -0.22 -11.88 11.54
CA ALA A 6 -0.86 -10.60 11.90
C ALA A 6 0.17 -9.46 11.94
N ALA A 7 -0.21 -8.29 11.45
CA ALA A 7 0.57 -7.06 11.54
C ALA A 7 1.24 -6.92 12.93
N GLY A 8 2.53 -6.59 12.97
CA GLY A 8 3.34 -6.50 14.20
C GLY A 8 3.72 -7.82 14.87
N SER A 9 3.26 -8.97 14.38
CA SER A 9 3.66 -10.28 14.90
C SER A 9 5.14 -10.59 14.61
N PRO A 10 5.78 -11.52 15.36
CA PRO A 10 7.16 -11.93 15.07
C PRO A 10 7.37 -12.41 13.62
N ALA A 11 6.37 -13.11 13.05
CA ALA A 11 6.41 -13.56 11.66
C ALA A 11 6.34 -12.37 10.68
N TRP A 12 5.56 -11.34 10.99
CA TRP A 12 5.50 -10.11 10.19
C TRP A 12 6.83 -9.34 10.28
N ASN A 13 7.38 -9.17 11.48
CA ASN A 13 8.64 -8.44 11.69
C ASN A 13 9.81 -9.13 10.95
N ALA A 14 9.80 -10.47 10.87
CA ALA A 14 10.77 -11.21 10.05
C ALA A 14 10.60 -10.97 8.54
N ALA A 15 9.38 -10.72 8.07
CA ALA A 15 9.06 -10.43 6.66
C ALA A 15 9.21 -8.93 6.29
N GLN A 16 9.27 -8.05 7.29
CA GLN A 16 9.30 -6.60 7.14
C GLN A 16 10.39 -6.08 6.18
N PRO A 17 11.66 -6.55 6.22
CA PRO A 17 12.67 -6.06 5.27
C PRO A 17 12.30 -6.36 3.81
N LYS A 18 11.68 -7.52 3.56
CA LYS A 18 11.15 -7.87 2.23
C LYS A 18 9.98 -6.98 1.86
N PHE A 19 9.03 -6.77 2.77
CA PHE A 19 7.90 -5.87 2.56
C PHE A 19 8.35 -4.46 2.19
N VAL A 20 9.25 -3.84 2.97
CA VAL A 20 9.78 -2.49 2.72
C VAL A 20 10.43 -2.40 1.34
N ARG A 21 11.28 -3.37 0.98
CA ARG A 21 11.94 -3.40 -0.33
C ARG A 21 10.94 -3.51 -1.48
N ASP A 22 10.01 -4.45 -1.38
CA ASP A 22 9.06 -4.73 -2.45
C ASP A 22 8.06 -3.57 -2.63
N THR A 23 7.63 -2.94 -1.53
CA THR A 23 6.80 -1.73 -1.58
C THR A 23 7.56 -0.56 -2.21
N LYS A 24 8.84 -0.35 -1.86
CA LYS A 24 9.68 0.67 -2.50
C LYS A 24 9.83 0.43 -4.01
N ASP A 25 10.05 -0.81 -4.44
CA ASP A 25 10.05 -1.17 -5.87
C ASP A 25 8.71 -0.85 -6.53
N TRP A 26 7.60 -1.27 -5.92
CA TRP A 26 6.25 -0.98 -6.43
C TRP A 26 6.00 0.53 -6.57
N LEU A 27 6.39 1.34 -5.58
CA LEU A 27 6.26 2.80 -5.63
C LEU A 27 6.97 3.41 -6.85
N THR A 28 8.15 2.90 -7.22
CA THR A 28 8.87 3.37 -8.42
C THR A 28 8.14 3.06 -9.72
N ARG A 29 7.31 2.00 -9.74
CA ARG A 29 6.54 1.58 -10.92
C ARG A 29 5.14 2.20 -10.96
N ALA A 30 4.52 2.40 -9.80
CA ALA A 30 3.12 2.83 -9.69
C ALA A 30 2.93 4.32 -9.99
N GLN A 31 3.78 5.19 -9.44
CA GLN A 31 3.63 6.65 -9.63
C GLN A 31 3.69 7.06 -11.12
N PRO A 32 4.65 6.58 -11.93
CA PRO A 32 4.69 6.92 -13.36
C PRO A 32 3.44 6.45 -14.14
N VAL A 33 2.87 5.30 -13.76
CA VAL A 33 1.64 4.79 -14.37
C VAL A 33 0.47 5.72 -14.05
N LEU A 34 0.32 6.18 -12.81
CA LEU A 34 -0.72 7.15 -12.46
C LEU A 34 -0.51 8.50 -13.17
N ASP A 35 0.73 8.98 -13.23
CA ASP A 35 1.07 10.26 -13.84
C ASP A 35 0.79 10.27 -15.35
N SER A 36 0.98 9.15 -16.04
CA SER A 36 0.72 9.00 -17.48
C SER A 36 -0.76 8.96 -17.89
N HIS A 37 -1.68 8.87 -16.93
CA HIS A 37 -3.14 8.83 -17.19
C HIS A 37 -3.86 10.05 -16.54
N PRO A 38 -3.64 11.27 -17.05
CA PRO A 38 -4.31 12.48 -16.56
C PRO A 38 -5.82 12.52 -16.85
N ASP A 39 -6.27 11.73 -17.81
CA ASP A 39 -7.65 11.59 -18.26
C ASP A 39 -8.45 10.52 -17.52
N ALA A 40 -7.80 9.73 -16.65
CA ALA A 40 -8.47 8.77 -15.79
C ALA A 40 -9.55 9.45 -14.92
N GLU A 41 -10.56 8.67 -14.53
CA GLU A 41 -11.63 9.13 -13.65
C GLU A 41 -11.03 9.78 -12.38
N ARG A 42 -11.54 10.95 -12.00
CA ARG A 42 -10.90 11.81 -10.99
C ARG A 42 -10.84 11.14 -9.61
N PHE A 43 -11.88 10.44 -9.21
CA PHE A 43 -11.93 9.75 -7.93
C PHE A 43 -10.96 8.57 -7.90
N LEU A 44 -10.85 7.77 -8.96
CA LEU A 44 -9.83 6.74 -9.14
C LEU A 44 -8.42 7.33 -9.04
N ARG A 45 -8.15 8.39 -9.79
CA ARG A 45 -6.83 9.04 -9.79
C ARG A 45 -6.44 9.53 -8.40
N ARG A 46 -7.35 10.22 -7.69
CA ARG A 46 -7.11 10.73 -6.33
C ARG A 46 -6.95 9.61 -5.29
N SER A 47 -7.80 8.60 -5.35
CA SER A 47 -7.76 7.49 -4.38
C SER A 47 -6.52 6.62 -4.57
N LEU A 48 -6.08 6.41 -5.82
CA LEU A 48 -4.82 5.75 -6.11
C LEU A 48 -3.60 6.58 -5.70
N GLN A 49 -3.62 7.91 -5.91
CA GLN A 49 -2.55 8.78 -5.41
C GLN A 49 -2.44 8.70 -3.88
N ARG A 50 -3.56 8.77 -3.16
CA ARG A 50 -3.57 8.62 -1.69
C ARG A 50 -2.96 7.29 -1.27
N PHE A 51 -3.35 6.18 -1.91
CA PHE A 51 -2.79 4.87 -1.58
C PHE A 51 -1.27 4.80 -1.83
N ILE A 52 -0.77 5.41 -2.91
CA ILE A 52 0.67 5.51 -3.18
C ILE A 52 1.39 6.33 -2.09
N ASP A 53 0.82 7.47 -1.70
CA ASP A 53 1.40 8.33 -0.67
C ASP A 53 1.41 7.65 0.71
N ASP A 54 0.35 6.95 1.07
CA ASP A 54 0.24 6.23 2.35
C ASP A 54 1.24 5.04 2.40
N GLN A 55 1.39 4.30 1.30
CA GLN A 55 2.43 3.28 1.18
C GLN A 55 3.83 3.86 1.33
N ARG A 56 4.09 5.05 0.78
CA ARG A 56 5.36 5.77 0.92
C ARG A 56 5.62 6.17 2.38
N ASN A 57 4.60 6.69 3.06
CA ASN A 57 4.69 7.07 4.48
C ASN A 57 4.93 5.85 5.36
N LEU A 58 4.19 4.76 5.13
CA LEU A 58 4.36 3.51 5.86
C LEU A 58 5.80 3.00 5.79
N VAL A 59 6.40 2.92 4.59
CA VAL A 59 7.75 2.35 4.44
C VAL A 59 8.91 3.35 4.63
N ALA A 60 8.60 4.60 4.98
CA ALA A 60 9.60 5.61 5.31
C ALA A 60 10.19 5.36 6.70
N ASP A 61 9.34 5.11 7.69
CA ASP A 61 9.71 5.03 9.12
C ASP A 61 9.60 3.62 9.71
N LEU A 62 9.25 2.63 8.88
CA LEU A 62 9.06 1.26 9.32
C LEU A 62 10.41 0.55 9.57
N GLU A 63 10.84 0.50 10.83
CA GLU A 63 12.12 -0.06 11.29
C GLU A 63 12.04 -1.53 11.72
N ALA A 64 13.10 -2.30 11.47
CA ALA A 64 13.16 -3.71 11.87
C ALA A 64 12.96 -3.90 13.38
N GLY A 65 11.93 -4.62 13.78
CA GLY A 65 11.64 -4.87 15.19
C GLY A 65 10.14 -4.88 15.50
N PRO A 66 9.76 -4.85 16.79
CA PRO A 66 8.37 -4.67 17.19
C PRO A 66 7.81 -3.35 16.68
N TRP A 67 6.55 -3.38 16.26
CA TRP A 67 5.83 -2.18 15.85
C TRP A 67 5.74 -1.17 16.99
N GLN A 68 5.96 0.09 16.62
CA GLN A 68 5.55 1.22 17.42
C GLN A 68 4.04 1.44 17.27
N PRO A 69 3.37 2.11 18.23
CA PRO A 69 1.94 2.38 18.13
C PRO A 69 1.52 3.11 16.84
N TYR A 70 2.40 3.94 16.27
CA TYR A 70 2.11 4.64 15.02
C TYR A 70 2.19 3.75 13.77
N ASP A 71 2.96 2.66 13.79
CA ASP A 71 3.05 1.72 12.66
C ASP A 71 1.70 1.06 12.38
N GLN A 72 0.97 0.71 13.45
CA GLN A 72 -0.38 0.16 13.35
C GLN A 72 -1.34 1.15 12.71
N ASN A 73 -1.30 2.41 13.12
CA ASN A 73 -2.16 3.45 12.56
C ASN A 73 -1.87 3.68 11.07
N LEU A 74 -0.58 3.73 10.69
CA LEU A 74 -0.18 3.87 9.29
C LEU A 74 -0.60 2.66 8.46
N TRP A 75 -0.45 1.45 9.00
CA TRP A 75 -0.89 0.22 8.34
C TRP A 75 -2.40 0.19 8.09
N ASP A 76 -3.20 0.52 9.11
CA ASP A 76 -4.66 0.51 9.02
C ASP A 76 -5.16 1.58 8.06
N ASP A 77 -4.59 2.80 8.10
CA ASP A 77 -4.96 3.87 7.17
C ASP A 77 -4.57 3.52 5.72
N THR A 78 -3.37 2.96 5.51
CA THR A 78 -2.92 2.50 4.19
C THR A 78 -3.83 1.40 3.63
N THR A 79 -4.23 0.45 4.48
CA THR A 79 -5.16 -0.62 4.11
C THR A 79 -6.53 -0.04 3.73
N GLY A 80 -7.01 0.95 4.49
CA GLY A 80 -8.25 1.68 4.18
C GLY A 80 -8.17 2.48 2.88
N ALA A 81 -7.05 3.15 2.63
CA ALA A 81 -6.83 3.94 1.42
C ALA A 81 -6.85 3.08 0.15
N GLY A 82 -6.32 1.85 0.22
CA GLY A 82 -6.35 0.88 -0.88
C GLY A 82 -7.76 0.41 -1.29
N ALA A 83 -8.74 0.48 -0.38
CA ALA A 83 -10.11 0.03 -0.66
C ALA A 83 -10.80 0.86 -1.76
N GLY A 84 -10.46 2.15 -1.88
CA GLY A 84 -11.00 3.06 -2.90
C GLY A 84 -10.69 2.61 -4.34
N PRO A 85 -9.41 2.59 -4.77
CA PRO A 85 -9.06 2.14 -6.11
C PRO A 85 -9.41 0.66 -6.35
N GLN A 86 -9.34 -0.17 -5.30
CA GLN A 86 -9.73 -1.59 -5.40
C GLN A 86 -11.20 -1.78 -5.77
N ALA A 87 -12.12 -1.04 -5.14
CA ALA A 87 -13.54 -1.11 -5.45
C ALA A 87 -13.81 -0.76 -6.92
N ILE A 88 -13.16 0.28 -7.43
CA ILE A 88 -13.29 0.69 -8.84
C ILE A 88 -12.75 -0.39 -9.78
N CYS A 89 -11.59 -0.98 -9.47
CA CYS A 89 -11.07 -2.09 -10.27
C CYS A 89 -12.04 -3.27 -10.31
N TRP A 90 -12.68 -3.62 -9.20
CA TRP A 90 -13.67 -4.69 -9.16
C TRP A 90 -14.92 -4.38 -9.97
N ASP A 91 -15.44 -3.14 -9.92
CA ASP A 91 -16.57 -2.70 -10.74
C ASP A 91 -16.27 -2.81 -12.24
N LEU A 92 -14.99 -2.68 -12.62
CA LEU A 92 -14.50 -2.85 -13.99
C LEU A 92 -14.17 -4.31 -14.36
N GLY A 93 -14.40 -5.27 -13.46
CA GLY A 93 -14.05 -6.68 -13.66
C GLY A 93 -12.53 -6.96 -13.61
N VAL A 94 -11.73 -6.00 -13.16
CA VAL A 94 -10.28 -6.11 -13.01
C VAL A 94 -9.94 -6.72 -11.66
N LYS A 95 -9.12 -7.77 -11.66
CA LYS A 95 -8.58 -8.32 -10.42
C LYS A 95 -7.48 -7.43 -9.88
N TRP A 96 -7.69 -6.86 -8.69
CA TRP A 96 -6.65 -6.21 -7.93
C TRP A 96 -5.64 -7.25 -7.43
N GLN A 97 -4.43 -7.23 -7.97
CA GLN A 97 -3.31 -8.01 -7.43
C GLN A 97 -2.42 -7.05 -6.63
N GLY A 98 -2.35 -7.30 -5.32
CA GLY A 98 -1.39 -6.65 -4.41
C GLY A 98 -0.06 -7.38 -4.41
#